data_AF-A0A7K0NVM4-F1
#
_entry.id   AF-A0A7K0NVM4-F1
#
_cell.length_a   1.000
_cell.length_b   1.000
_cell.length_c   1.000
_cell.angle_alpha   90.00
_cell.angle_beta   90.00
_cell.angle_gamma   90.00
#
_symmetry.space_group_name_H-M   'P 1'
#
loop_
_entity.id
_entity.type
_entity.pdbx_description
1 polymer ?
#
loop_
_entity_poly.entity_id
_entity_poly.type
_entity_poly.pdbx_seq_one_letter_code
_entity_poly.pdbx_strand_id
1 'polypeptide(L)'
;LGVAIALRLMDKPVGAQTVALIRDAQHADGSWDYTGDLSTETPSDINTTTLAMIALVAAGAERNDAALLRGLAYLASQQQSDGGFREAFNGDEVTNPNATALAILAITAAGFDPDDDLWRAALQTSGAAVVSAVYISPRDALRATQTGDGNYASPYDIYGLNTFATTGGIHGILANWIVDSFALPLETVTTTTTTIPVVNLPVGATPEVAGGKLANTGGEIFPLGLFGFMLLLSGAALVRLNKRRVNA
;
A
#
# COMPACT_ATOMS: atom_id res chain seq x y z
N LEU A 1 6.29 11.20 -4.16
CA LEU A 1 6.74 9.84 -3.75
C LEU A 1 7.44 9.09 -4.89
N GLY A 2 6.76 8.76 -5.99
CA GLY A 2 7.37 8.03 -7.13
C GLY A 2 8.63 8.67 -7.76
N VAL A 3 8.74 10.00 -7.74
CA VAL A 3 9.95 10.71 -8.21
C VAL A 3 11.18 10.38 -7.36
N ALA A 4 11.05 10.24 -6.04
CA ALA A 4 12.18 9.89 -5.17
C ALA A 4 12.71 8.49 -5.48
N ILE A 5 11.79 7.53 -5.68
CA ILE A 5 12.10 6.16 -6.09
C ILE A 5 12.80 6.16 -7.45
N ALA A 6 12.25 6.87 -8.43
CA ALA A 6 12.84 6.95 -9.77
C ALA A 6 14.24 7.59 -9.75
N LEU A 7 14.43 8.67 -8.99
CA LEU A 7 15.74 9.29 -8.83
C LEU A 7 16.74 8.32 -8.24
N ARG A 8 16.37 7.60 -7.18
CA ARG A 8 17.24 6.59 -6.56
C ARG A 8 17.61 5.46 -7.52
N LEU A 9 16.64 4.95 -8.29
CA LEU A 9 16.87 3.92 -9.32
C LEU A 9 17.75 4.41 -10.48
N MET A 10 17.89 5.73 -10.66
CA MET A 10 18.78 6.35 -11.65
C MET A 10 20.13 6.78 -11.04
N ASP A 11 20.45 6.37 -9.81
CA ASP A 11 21.62 6.82 -9.04
C ASP A 11 21.69 8.36 -8.88
N LYS A 12 20.54 9.02 -8.86
CA LYS A 12 20.42 10.46 -8.61
C LYS A 12 19.99 10.72 -7.18
N PRO A 13 20.52 11.77 -6.53
CA PRO A 13 20.11 12.12 -5.19
C PRO A 13 18.65 12.60 -5.19
N VAL A 14 17.91 12.23 -4.15
CA VAL A 14 16.61 12.84 -3.85
C VAL A 14 16.87 14.22 -3.23
N GLY A 15 16.21 15.25 -3.74
CA GLY A 15 16.42 16.62 -3.28
C GLY A 15 15.99 16.81 -1.81
N ALA A 16 16.80 17.53 -1.03
CA ALA A 16 16.53 17.77 0.39
C ALA A 16 15.15 18.41 0.66
N GLN A 17 14.66 19.26 -0.25
CA GLN A 17 13.32 19.85 -0.16
C GLN A 17 12.21 18.81 -0.31
N THR A 18 12.39 17.79 -1.15
CA THR A 18 11.44 16.68 -1.27
C THR A 18 11.40 15.86 0.00
N VAL A 19 12.57 15.60 0.59
CA VAL A 19 12.67 14.89 1.88
C VAL A 19 11.99 15.68 2.99
N ALA A 20 12.24 16.99 3.08
CA ALA A 20 11.60 17.87 4.04
C ALA A 20 10.07 17.86 3.89
N LEU A 21 9.55 18.00 2.67
CA LEU A 21 8.11 17.96 2.41
C LEU A 21 7.47 16.64 2.85
N ILE A 22 8.12 15.50 2.58
CA ILE A 22 7.62 14.21 3.05
C ILE A 22 7.60 14.19 4.59
N ARG A 23 8.66 14.64 5.26
CA ARG A 23 8.71 14.64 6.73
C ARG A 23 7.67 15.56 7.36
N ASP A 24 7.51 16.76 6.79
CA ASP A 24 6.59 17.78 7.29
C ASP A 24 5.11 17.39 7.09
N ALA A 25 4.83 16.49 6.14
CA ALA A 25 3.50 15.93 5.89
C ALA A 25 3.15 14.71 6.75
N GLN A 26 4.05 14.25 7.64
CA GLN A 26 3.74 13.09 8.49
C GLN A 26 2.77 13.45 9.61
N HIS A 27 1.62 12.78 9.64
CA HIS A 27 0.58 12.98 10.65
C HIS A 27 1.04 12.50 12.04
N ALA A 28 0.31 12.90 13.09
CA ALA A 28 0.64 12.57 14.48
C ALA A 28 0.67 11.06 14.77
N ASP A 29 -0.17 10.29 14.09
CA ASP A 29 -0.24 8.82 14.19
C ASP A 29 0.85 8.08 13.38
N GLY A 30 1.69 8.82 12.64
CA GLY A 30 2.80 8.29 11.85
C GLY A 30 2.46 8.02 10.38
N SER A 31 1.22 8.26 9.97
CA SER A 31 0.74 8.06 8.60
C SER A 31 1.03 9.25 7.67
N TRP A 32 0.76 9.03 6.38
CA TRP A 32 0.63 10.05 5.35
C TRP A 32 -0.66 9.86 4.57
N ASP A 33 -1.19 10.95 4.02
CA ASP A 33 -2.33 10.96 3.10
C ASP A 33 -1.95 11.51 1.73
N TYR A 34 -2.88 11.42 0.78
CA TYR A 34 -2.66 11.88 -0.59
C TYR A 34 -2.65 13.41 -0.75
N THR A 35 -3.18 14.18 0.22
CA THR A 35 -3.19 15.66 0.14
C THR A 35 -1.82 16.21 0.47
N GLY A 36 -1.05 15.50 1.30
CA GLY A 36 0.27 15.91 1.76
C GLY A 36 0.21 17.09 2.72
N ASP A 37 -0.95 17.34 3.31
CA ASP A 37 -1.13 18.30 4.39
C ASP A 37 -1.33 17.58 5.74
N LEU A 38 -1.37 18.35 6.82
CA LEU A 38 -1.58 17.83 8.17
C LEU A 38 -3.06 17.90 8.60
N SER A 39 -3.99 18.05 7.64
CA SER A 39 -5.41 18.09 7.96
C SER A 39 -5.89 16.69 8.35
N THR A 40 -6.74 16.61 9.37
CA THR A 40 -7.40 15.34 9.74
C THR A 40 -8.73 15.16 9.02
N GLU A 41 -9.01 16.00 8.01
CA GLU A 41 -10.25 15.94 7.22
C GLU A 41 -10.23 14.77 6.24
N THR A 42 -9.03 14.37 5.80
CA THR A 42 -8.82 13.21 4.96
C THR A 42 -8.34 12.04 5.81
N PRO A 43 -8.97 10.86 5.73
CA PRO A 43 -8.45 9.68 6.41
C PRO A 43 -7.10 9.30 5.82
N SER A 44 -6.10 9.14 6.66
CA SER A 44 -4.80 8.58 6.25
C SER A 44 -4.98 7.18 5.67
N ASP A 45 -4.13 6.84 4.69
CA ASP A 45 -4.24 5.58 3.96
C ASP A 45 -2.91 4.81 3.88
N ILE A 46 -3.03 3.48 3.77
CA ILE A 46 -1.88 2.56 3.73
C ILE A 46 -1.03 2.77 2.48
N ASN A 47 -1.63 3.06 1.33
CA ASN A 47 -0.89 3.18 0.08
C ASN A 47 0.01 4.42 0.09
N THR A 48 -0.49 5.55 0.56
CA THR A 48 0.30 6.78 0.63
C THR A 48 1.38 6.68 1.71
N THR A 49 1.04 6.11 2.87
CA THR A 49 2.00 5.87 3.96
C THR A 49 3.16 4.99 3.51
N THR A 50 2.87 3.84 2.87
CA THR A 50 3.91 2.92 2.39
C THR A 50 4.79 3.55 1.31
N LEU A 51 4.21 4.30 0.36
CA LEU A 51 4.98 5.03 -0.64
C LEU A 51 5.85 6.14 -0.04
N ALA A 52 5.42 6.78 1.05
CA ALA A 52 6.19 7.79 1.77
C ALA A 52 7.40 7.16 2.45
N MET A 53 7.20 6.02 3.12
CA MET A 53 8.28 5.24 3.73
C MET A 53 9.31 4.80 2.70
N ILE A 54 8.87 4.21 1.58
CA ILE A 54 9.76 3.79 0.48
C ILE A 54 10.54 4.99 -0.07
N ALA A 55 9.90 6.15 -0.23
CA ALA A 55 10.56 7.36 -0.70
C ALA A 55 11.61 7.90 0.29
N LEU A 56 11.37 7.79 1.60
CA LEU A 56 12.34 8.16 2.64
C LEU A 56 13.56 7.23 2.62
N VAL A 57 13.36 5.91 2.53
CA VAL A 57 14.46 4.94 2.38
C VAL A 57 15.24 5.22 1.10
N ALA A 58 14.56 5.44 -0.03
CA ALA A 58 15.19 5.80 -1.29
C ALA A 58 16.00 7.11 -1.21
N ALA A 59 15.62 8.02 -0.31
CA ALA A 59 16.35 9.24 -0.02
C ALA A 59 17.50 9.08 1.01
N GLY A 60 17.74 7.86 1.50
CA GLY A 60 18.82 7.55 2.43
C GLY A 60 18.43 7.58 3.91
N ALA A 61 17.13 7.49 4.24
CA ALA A 61 16.72 7.29 5.63
C ALA A 61 17.24 5.95 6.16
N GLU A 62 17.82 5.97 7.36
CA GLU A 62 18.30 4.76 8.05
C GLU A 62 17.17 4.10 8.86
N ARG A 63 17.41 2.87 9.35
CA ARG A 63 16.38 2.09 10.07
C ARG A 63 15.87 2.79 11.33
N ASN A 64 16.73 3.55 12.00
CA ASN A 64 16.42 4.30 13.22
C ASN A 64 15.77 5.68 12.94
N ASP A 65 15.48 6.01 11.67
CA ASP A 65 14.83 7.26 11.32
C ASP A 65 13.44 7.36 11.95
N ALA A 66 13.20 8.44 12.70
CA ALA A 66 11.96 8.61 13.45
C ALA A 66 10.71 8.59 12.56
N ALA A 67 10.76 9.13 11.34
CA ALA A 67 9.62 9.14 10.45
C ALA A 67 9.33 7.72 9.92
N LEU A 68 10.38 6.96 9.61
CA LEU A 68 10.27 5.57 9.18
C LEU A 68 9.69 4.67 10.29
N LEU A 69 10.20 4.80 11.52
CA LEU A 69 9.71 4.06 12.68
C LEU A 69 8.24 4.34 13.00
N ARG A 70 7.81 5.61 12.89
CA ARG A 70 6.41 6.00 13.06
C ARG A 70 5.52 5.45 11.95
N GLY A 71 6.01 5.41 10.71
CA GLY A 71 5.31 4.74 9.61
C GLY A 71 5.11 3.24 9.84
N LEU A 72 6.15 2.54 10.31
CA LEU A 72 6.05 1.12 10.71
C LEU A 72 5.04 0.92 11.86
N ALA A 73 5.00 1.83 12.83
CA ALA A 73 4.01 1.79 13.93
C ALA A 73 2.58 1.89 13.38
N TYR A 74 2.36 2.81 12.45
CA TYR A 74 1.07 2.96 11.79
C TYR A 74 0.70 1.69 11.03
N LEU A 75 1.59 1.14 10.18
CA LEU A 75 1.33 -0.12 9.46
C LEU A 75 0.96 -1.25 10.44
N ALA A 76 1.72 -1.41 11.51
CA ALA A 76 1.45 -2.45 12.50
C ALA A 76 0.07 -2.27 13.16
N SER A 77 -0.39 -1.02 13.35
CA SER A 77 -1.73 -0.73 13.87
C SER A 77 -2.86 -0.99 12.87
N GLN A 78 -2.56 -1.00 11.57
CA GLN A 78 -3.53 -1.18 10.49
C GLN A 78 -3.58 -2.61 9.94
N GLN A 79 -2.64 -3.48 10.33
CA GLN A 79 -2.65 -4.88 9.92
C GLN A 79 -3.88 -5.60 10.50
N GLN A 80 -4.61 -6.32 9.66
CA GLN A 80 -5.80 -7.07 10.03
C GLN A 80 -5.43 -8.42 10.68
N SER A 81 -6.43 -9.10 11.26
CA SER A 81 -6.23 -10.39 11.94
C SER A 81 -5.84 -11.53 11.00
N ASP A 82 -6.12 -11.42 9.70
CA ASP A 82 -5.68 -12.34 8.65
C ASP A 82 -4.27 -12.01 8.12
N GLY A 83 -3.61 -11.00 8.68
CA GLY A 83 -2.27 -10.56 8.30
C GLY A 83 -2.22 -9.53 7.17
N GLY A 84 -3.35 -9.23 6.51
CA GLY A 84 -3.42 -8.33 5.37
C GLY A 84 -3.72 -6.88 5.75
N PHE A 85 -3.85 -6.05 4.71
CA PHE A 85 -4.16 -4.63 4.82
C PHE A 85 -5.37 -4.27 3.96
N ARG A 86 -6.22 -3.38 4.48
CA ARG A 86 -7.39 -2.83 3.77
C ARG A 86 -7.06 -1.52 3.07
N GLU A 87 -7.88 -1.12 2.12
CA GLU A 87 -7.90 0.26 1.65
C GLU A 87 -8.91 1.12 2.43
N ALA A 88 -8.58 2.39 2.64
CA ALA A 88 -9.40 3.31 3.42
C ALA A 88 -10.68 3.76 2.69
N PHE A 89 -10.69 3.74 1.35
CA PHE A 89 -11.68 4.47 0.54
C PHE A 89 -13.06 3.81 0.43
N ASN A 90 -13.22 2.53 0.80
CA ASN A 90 -14.48 1.80 0.60
C ASN A 90 -15.04 1.14 1.86
N GLY A 91 -14.34 1.20 3.00
CA GLY A 91 -14.81 0.54 4.23
C GLY A 91 -14.92 -0.98 4.11
N ASP A 92 -14.30 -1.58 3.09
CA ASP A 92 -14.28 -3.04 2.94
C ASP A 92 -13.44 -3.65 4.08
N GLU A 93 -14.03 -4.65 4.74
CA GLU A 93 -13.36 -5.41 5.81
C GLU A 93 -12.39 -6.47 5.27
N VAL A 94 -12.18 -6.51 3.94
CA VAL A 94 -11.42 -7.56 3.26
C VAL A 94 -10.01 -7.08 2.95
N THR A 95 -9.05 -7.98 3.09
CA THR A 95 -7.67 -7.77 2.64
C THR A 95 -7.63 -7.34 1.18
N ASN A 96 -7.01 -6.18 0.95
CA ASN A 96 -6.75 -5.64 -0.37
C ASN A 96 -5.34 -6.06 -0.82
N PRO A 97 -5.20 -6.80 -1.93
CA PRO A 97 -3.90 -7.30 -2.39
C PRO A 97 -2.92 -6.18 -2.75
N ASN A 98 -3.40 -5.02 -3.24
CA ASN A 98 -2.56 -3.89 -3.59
C ASN A 98 -1.99 -3.23 -2.32
N ALA A 99 -2.86 -2.91 -1.35
CA ALA A 99 -2.42 -2.34 -0.08
C ALA A 99 -1.45 -3.27 0.66
N THR A 100 -1.75 -4.57 0.66
CA THR A 100 -0.90 -5.59 1.28
C THR A 100 0.45 -5.71 0.57
N ALA A 101 0.47 -5.68 -0.77
CA ALA A 101 1.71 -5.67 -1.53
C ALA A 101 2.58 -4.44 -1.26
N LEU A 102 1.98 -3.25 -1.19
CA LEU A 102 2.71 -2.02 -0.86
C LEU A 102 3.26 -2.04 0.57
N ALA A 103 2.50 -2.60 1.52
CA ALA A 103 2.97 -2.79 2.89
C ALA A 103 4.18 -3.72 2.94
N ILE A 104 4.16 -4.85 2.20
CA ILE A 104 5.32 -5.73 2.07
C ILE A 104 6.54 -4.98 1.54
N LEU A 105 6.37 -4.17 0.49
CA LEU A 105 7.47 -3.38 -0.08
C LEU A 105 8.04 -2.37 0.92
N ALA A 106 7.19 -1.69 1.70
CA ALA A 106 7.63 -0.72 2.69
C ALA A 106 8.37 -1.37 3.87
N ILE A 107 7.86 -2.49 4.38
CA ILE A 107 8.51 -3.30 5.43
C ILE A 107 9.88 -3.80 4.94
N THR A 108 9.93 -4.33 3.72
CA THR A 108 11.17 -4.80 3.09
C THR A 108 12.16 -3.66 2.88
N ALA A 109 11.70 -2.50 2.38
CA ALA A 109 12.55 -1.31 2.20
C ALA A 109 13.18 -0.85 3.52
N ALA A 110 12.42 -0.91 4.62
CA ALA A 110 12.90 -0.58 5.96
C ALA A 110 13.89 -1.62 6.52
N GLY A 111 14.18 -2.70 5.79
CA GLY A 111 15.15 -3.72 6.16
C GLY A 111 14.61 -4.75 7.13
N PHE A 112 13.32 -5.06 7.08
CA PHE A 112 12.71 -6.13 7.86
C PHE A 112 12.15 -7.23 6.95
N ASP A 113 12.05 -8.45 7.48
CA ASP A 113 11.33 -9.52 6.79
C ASP A 113 9.84 -9.38 7.11
N PRO A 114 8.96 -9.19 6.10
CA PRO A 114 7.52 -9.22 6.34
C PRO A 114 7.04 -10.59 6.87
N ASP A 115 7.82 -11.67 6.76
CA ASP A 115 7.45 -12.98 7.29
C ASP A 115 7.70 -13.15 8.80
N ASP A 116 8.40 -12.20 9.43
CA ASP A 116 8.58 -12.14 10.88
C ASP A 116 7.78 -10.98 11.51
N ASP A 117 7.67 -10.98 12.84
CA ASP A 117 6.96 -9.94 13.59
C ASP A 117 7.88 -8.81 14.07
N LEU A 118 9.18 -8.81 13.72
CA LEU A 118 10.15 -7.83 14.22
C LEU A 118 9.86 -6.42 13.74
N TRP A 119 9.35 -6.27 12.52
CA TRP A 119 8.95 -4.95 12.00
C TRP A 119 7.81 -4.30 12.80
N ARG A 120 7.05 -5.09 13.59
CA ARG A 120 6.03 -4.56 14.51
C ARG A 120 6.63 -3.95 15.77
N ALA A 121 7.96 -3.97 15.96
CA ALA A 121 8.64 -3.41 17.14
C ALA A 121 8.22 -1.96 17.47
N ALA A 122 7.74 -1.21 16.49
CA ALA A 122 7.20 0.14 16.68
C ALA A 122 5.93 0.21 17.57
N LEU A 123 5.17 -0.89 17.73
CA LEU A 123 4.07 -1.00 18.69
C LEU A 123 4.55 -1.06 20.15
N GLN A 124 5.77 -1.57 20.39
CA GLN A 124 6.32 -1.66 21.74
C GLN A 124 6.66 -0.28 22.31
N THR A 125 6.96 0.69 21.45
CA THR A 125 7.18 2.10 21.83
C THR A 125 5.90 2.92 21.99
N SER A 126 4.76 2.51 21.42
CA SER A 126 3.50 3.26 21.47
C SER A 126 2.57 2.85 22.63
N GLY A 127 2.95 1.84 23.43
CA GLY A 127 2.10 1.30 24.50
C GLY A 127 0.87 0.55 23.99
N ALA A 128 0.78 0.32 22.67
CA ALA A 128 -0.26 -0.51 22.08
C ALA A 128 -0.01 -1.98 22.47
N ALA A 129 -1.07 -2.68 22.88
CA ALA A 129 -0.97 -4.09 23.22
C ALA A 129 -0.45 -4.88 22.01
N VAL A 130 0.70 -5.55 22.16
CA VAL A 130 1.14 -6.56 21.21
C VAL A 130 0.04 -7.62 21.20
N VAL A 131 -0.66 -7.74 20.07
CA VAL A 131 -1.72 -8.72 19.93
C VAL A 131 -1.07 -10.10 20.06
N SER A 132 -1.35 -10.80 21.17
CA SER A 132 -0.92 -12.19 21.45
C SER A 132 -1.54 -13.22 20.48
N ALA A 133 -2.06 -12.78 19.34
CA ALA A 133 -2.53 -13.64 18.28
C ALA A 133 -1.30 -14.20 17.52
N VAL A 134 -1.49 -15.39 16.95
CA VAL A 134 -0.54 -15.94 15.98
C VAL A 134 -0.25 -14.88 14.92
N TYR A 135 1.03 -14.60 14.71
CA TYR A 135 1.44 -13.71 13.63
C TYR A 135 1.12 -14.38 12.29
N ILE A 136 0.31 -13.72 11.47
CA ILE A 136 0.10 -14.07 10.06
C ILE A 136 0.83 -13.01 9.24
N SER A 137 1.73 -13.44 8.36
CA SER A 137 2.53 -12.52 7.58
C SER A 137 1.71 -11.82 6.49
N PRO A 138 2.04 -10.57 6.12
CA PRO A 138 1.47 -9.92 4.95
C PRO A 138 1.65 -10.73 3.66
N ARG A 139 2.73 -11.51 3.53
CA ARG A 139 2.93 -12.38 2.35
C ARG A 139 1.97 -13.57 2.35
N ASP A 140 1.69 -14.17 3.50
CA ASP A 140 0.69 -15.23 3.63
C ASP A 140 -0.73 -14.70 3.35
N ALA A 141 -1.06 -13.53 3.91
CA ALA A 141 -2.32 -12.85 3.64
C ALA A 141 -2.48 -12.51 2.16
N LEU A 142 -1.43 -11.99 1.52
CA LEU A 142 -1.43 -11.70 0.09
C LEU A 142 -1.62 -12.98 -0.73
N ARG A 143 -0.88 -14.06 -0.41
CA ARG A 143 -1.03 -15.36 -1.08
C ARG A 143 -2.45 -15.92 -0.96
N ALA A 144 -3.12 -15.72 0.16
CA ALA A 144 -4.50 -16.13 0.36
C ALA A 144 -5.51 -15.40 -0.55
N THR A 145 -5.14 -14.24 -1.10
CA THR A 145 -5.98 -13.54 -2.10
C THR A 145 -5.77 -14.01 -3.54
N GLN A 146 -4.81 -14.91 -3.79
CA GLN A 146 -4.59 -15.48 -5.12
C GLN A 146 -5.69 -16.49 -5.46
N THR A 147 -6.29 -16.36 -6.65
CA THR A 147 -7.29 -17.29 -7.18
C THR A 147 -6.62 -18.50 -7.84
N GLY A 148 -7.42 -19.53 -8.17
CA GLY A 148 -6.95 -20.71 -8.89
C GLY A 148 -6.32 -20.40 -10.25
N ASP A 149 -6.78 -19.33 -10.92
CA ASP A 149 -6.28 -18.89 -12.23
C ASP A 149 -5.02 -18.01 -12.12
N GLY A 150 -4.47 -17.88 -10.91
CA GLY A 150 -3.22 -17.17 -10.63
C GLY A 150 -3.34 -15.66 -10.47
N ASN A 151 -4.50 -15.06 -10.74
CA ASN A 151 -4.75 -13.64 -10.50
C ASN A 151 -4.97 -13.36 -9.00
N TYR A 152 -4.69 -12.14 -8.57
CA TYR A 152 -5.02 -11.70 -7.21
C TYR A 152 -6.42 -11.10 -7.21
N ALA A 153 -7.31 -11.65 -6.40
CA ALA A 153 -8.70 -11.21 -6.31
C ALA A 153 -8.78 -9.80 -5.75
N SER A 154 -9.44 -8.91 -6.48
CA SER A 154 -9.63 -7.52 -6.08
C SER A 154 -11.10 -7.26 -5.74
N PRO A 155 -11.39 -6.45 -4.71
CA PRO A 155 -12.75 -5.90 -4.52
C PRO A 155 -13.27 -5.15 -5.76
N TYR A 156 -12.37 -4.71 -6.64
CA TYR A 156 -12.70 -3.99 -7.87
C TYR A 156 -12.83 -4.87 -9.12
N ASP A 157 -12.76 -6.20 -8.99
CA ASP A 157 -12.94 -7.12 -10.13
C ASP A 157 -14.34 -7.02 -10.77
N ILE A 158 -15.30 -6.37 -10.09
CA ILE A 158 -16.61 -5.99 -10.64
C ILE A 158 -16.50 -5.13 -11.90
N TYR A 159 -15.37 -4.43 -12.10
CA TYR A 159 -15.09 -3.62 -13.29
C TYR A 159 -14.26 -4.38 -14.36
N GLY A 160 -14.06 -5.68 -14.18
CA GLY A 160 -13.15 -6.53 -14.96
C GLY A 160 -11.91 -6.90 -14.16
N LEU A 161 -11.18 -7.94 -14.60
CA LEU A 161 -10.03 -8.44 -13.86
C LEU A 161 -9.00 -7.33 -13.61
N ASN A 162 -8.70 -7.11 -12.34
CA ASN A 162 -7.82 -6.04 -11.91
C ASN A 162 -6.34 -6.42 -12.11
N THR A 163 -5.74 -5.86 -13.15
CA THR A 163 -4.32 -6.04 -13.46
C THR A 163 -3.40 -5.34 -12.46
N PHE A 164 -3.86 -4.28 -11.78
CA PHE A 164 -3.09 -3.62 -10.71
C PHE A 164 -2.95 -4.53 -9.49
N ALA A 165 -4.02 -5.21 -9.09
CA ALA A 165 -3.98 -6.18 -7.99
C ALA A 165 -2.98 -7.32 -8.29
N THR A 166 -3.03 -7.85 -9.51
CA THR A 166 -2.13 -8.95 -9.90
C THR A 166 -0.67 -8.49 -10.05
N THR A 167 -0.42 -7.35 -10.69
CA THR A 167 0.95 -6.80 -10.83
C THR A 167 1.52 -6.40 -9.48
N GLY A 168 0.72 -5.73 -8.65
CA GLY A 168 1.07 -5.37 -7.29
C GLY A 168 1.36 -6.60 -6.45
N GLY A 169 0.51 -7.63 -6.51
CA GLY A 169 0.71 -8.91 -5.83
C GLY A 169 2.05 -9.57 -6.16
N ILE A 170 2.41 -9.64 -7.45
CA ILE A 170 3.72 -10.15 -7.90
C ILE A 170 4.86 -9.30 -7.34
N HIS A 171 4.74 -7.97 -7.40
CA HIS A 171 5.75 -7.06 -6.85
C HIS A 171 5.93 -7.23 -5.34
N GLY A 172 4.84 -7.37 -4.58
CA GLY A 172 4.87 -7.57 -3.14
C GLY A 172 5.46 -8.92 -2.74
N ILE A 173 5.05 -10.01 -3.40
CA ILE A 173 5.60 -11.34 -3.11
C ILE A 173 7.11 -11.40 -3.38
N LEU A 174 7.54 -10.88 -4.53
CA LEU A 174 8.96 -10.97 -4.91
C LEU A 174 9.81 -9.98 -4.14
N ALA A 175 9.41 -8.70 -4.09
CA ALA A 175 10.13 -7.57 -3.50
C ALA A 175 11.63 -7.39 -3.91
N ASN A 176 12.23 -8.30 -4.68
CA ASN A 176 13.67 -8.37 -4.95
C ASN A 176 14.25 -7.08 -5.54
N TRP A 177 13.52 -6.39 -6.40
CA TRP A 177 14.00 -5.16 -7.02
C TRP A 177 14.30 -4.06 -5.99
N ILE A 178 13.57 -4.02 -4.87
CA ILE A 178 13.79 -3.03 -3.82
C ILE A 178 15.04 -3.39 -3.00
N VAL A 179 15.21 -4.70 -2.73
CA VAL A 179 16.36 -5.26 -2.02
C VAL A 179 17.65 -5.01 -2.78
N ASP A 180 17.65 -5.28 -4.08
CA ASP A 180 18.82 -5.14 -4.94
C ASP A 180 19.19 -3.67 -5.20
N SER A 181 18.27 -2.74 -4.98
CA SER A 181 18.46 -1.32 -5.33
C SER A 181 18.79 -0.44 -4.13
N PHE A 182 17.97 -0.46 -3.08
CA PHE A 182 18.08 0.53 -2.00
C PHE A 182 17.46 0.16 -0.65
N ALA A 183 16.89 -1.05 -0.49
CA ALA A 183 16.42 -1.48 0.82
C ALA A 183 17.55 -1.45 1.85
N LEU A 184 17.19 -1.15 3.09
CA LEU A 184 18.13 -1.32 4.19
C LEU A 184 18.48 -2.80 4.34
N PRO A 185 19.70 -3.15 4.81
CA PRO A 185 20.06 -4.53 5.10
C PRO A 185 19.02 -5.19 6.01
N LEU A 186 18.80 -6.50 5.89
CA LEU A 186 17.85 -7.20 6.76
C LEU A 186 18.27 -7.09 8.23
N GLU A 187 17.32 -6.86 9.12
CA GLU A 187 17.53 -6.98 10.55
C GLU A 187 17.88 -8.44 10.88
N THR A 188 19.08 -8.65 11.41
CA THR A 188 19.50 -9.96 11.86
C THR A 188 19.41 -9.98 13.38
N VAL A 189 18.45 -10.75 13.91
CA VAL A 189 18.55 -11.19 15.30
C VAL A 189 19.73 -12.16 15.36
N THR A 190 20.70 -11.92 16.23
CA THR A 190 21.77 -12.90 16.48
C THR A 190 21.17 -14.10 17.23
N THR A 191 20.49 -14.98 16.53
CA THR A 191 20.07 -16.28 17.03
C THR A 191 21.10 -17.32 16.63
N THR A 192 21.63 -18.04 17.63
CA THR A 192 22.45 -19.24 17.42
C THR A 192 21.69 -20.19 16.50
N THR A 193 22.19 -20.40 15.29
CA THR A 193 21.52 -21.18 14.24
C THR A 193 21.34 -22.62 14.69
N THR A 194 20.09 -23.08 14.81
CA THR A 194 19.75 -24.49 14.62
C THR A 194 19.22 -24.61 13.19
N THR A 195 19.94 -25.34 12.35
CA THR A 195 19.57 -25.55 10.95
C THR A 195 18.21 -26.24 10.83
N ILE A 196 17.23 -25.54 10.25
CA ILE A 196 15.97 -26.15 9.80
C ILE A 196 16.19 -26.65 8.36
N PRO A 197 15.77 -27.87 8.02
CA PRO A 197 15.93 -28.40 6.66
C PRO A 197 15.10 -27.60 5.66
N VAL A 198 15.73 -27.31 4.51
CA VAL A 198 15.08 -26.70 3.35
C VAL A 198 13.98 -27.64 2.83
N VAL A 199 12.72 -27.17 2.85
CA VAL A 199 11.63 -27.83 2.13
C VAL A 199 11.64 -27.33 0.70
N ASN A 200 12.07 -28.17 -0.24
CA ASN A 200 11.87 -27.91 -1.67
C ASN A 200 10.37 -27.90 -1.97
N LEU A 201 9.84 -26.76 -2.44
CA LEU A 201 8.50 -26.72 -3.01
C LEU A 201 8.46 -27.61 -4.27
N PRO A 202 7.35 -28.36 -4.49
CA PRO A 202 7.21 -29.16 -5.70
C PRO A 202 7.12 -28.25 -6.94
N VAL A 203 8.11 -28.36 -7.82
CA VAL A 203 8.04 -27.82 -9.19
C VAL A 203 7.12 -28.73 -9.99
N GLY A 204 5.86 -28.33 -10.16
CA GLY A 204 4.87 -29.16 -10.86
C GLY A 204 3.58 -28.46 -11.31
N ALA A 205 3.40 -27.16 -11.05
CA ALA A 205 2.26 -26.45 -11.64
C ALA A 205 2.56 -26.19 -13.14
N THR A 206 1.77 -26.80 -14.02
CA THR A 206 1.68 -26.32 -15.40
C THR A 206 1.24 -24.85 -15.35
N PRO A 207 1.89 -23.92 -16.08
CA PRO A 207 1.43 -22.54 -16.12
C PRO A 207 0.00 -22.52 -16.66
N GLU A 208 -0.97 -22.23 -15.80
CA GLU A 208 -2.32 -21.95 -16.24
C GLU A 208 -2.33 -20.51 -16.77
N VAL A 209 -2.67 -20.37 -18.05
CA VAL A 209 -2.78 -19.05 -18.68
C VAL A 209 -4.07 -18.44 -18.15
N ALA A 210 -3.95 -17.32 -17.43
CA ALA A 210 -5.11 -16.58 -16.91
C ALA A 210 -6.16 -16.39 -18.04
N GLY A 211 -7.32 -17.04 -17.89
CA GLY A 211 -8.35 -17.11 -18.94
C GLY A 211 -9.29 -15.91 -18.99
N GLY A 212 -9.13 -14.94 -18.08
CA GLY A 212 -10.05 -13.81 -17.98
C GLY A 212 -9.70 -12.64 -18.90
N LYS A 213 -10.73 -11.84 -19.20
CA LYS A 213 -10.63 -10.67 -20.06
C LYS A 213 -10.02 -9.51 -19.25
N LEU A 214 -8.92 -8.94 -19.74
CA LEU A 214 -8.30 -7.74 -19.16
C LEU A 214 -9.33 -6.61 -19.06
N ALA A 215 -9.25 -5.80 -18.02
CA ALA A 215 -10.03 -4.57 -17.91
C ALA A 215 -9.86 -3.72 -19.19
N ASN A 216 -10.96 -3.40 -19.86
CA ASN A 216 -10.96 -2.59 -21.07
C ASN A 216 -10.78 -1.12 -20.69
N THR A 217 -9.54 -0.67 -20.53
CA THR A 217 -9.22 0.74 -20.26
C THR A 217 -9.25 1.61 -21.52
N GLY A 218 -9.80 1.11 -22.65
CA GLY A 218 -9.68 1.75 -23.96
C GLY A 218 -10.89 1.67 -24.90
N GLY A 219 -12.09 1.31 -24.45
CA GLY A 219 -13.26 1.19 -25.32
C GLY A 219 -14.53 1.83 -24.74
N GLU A 220 -15.16 2.69 -25.55
CA GLU A 220 -16.37 3.49 -25.33
C GLU A 220 -16.66 3.89 -23.89
N ILE A 221 -16.13 5.06 -23.53
CA ILE A 221 -16.61 5.90 -22.45
C ILE A 221 -18.14 6.02 -22.60
N PHE A 222 -18.89 5.66 -21.55
CA PHE A 222 -20.16 6.32 -21.25
C PHE A 222 -19.94 7.81 -21.56
N PRO A 223 -20.78 8.50 -22.35
CA PRO A 223 -20.46 9.86 -22.75
C PRO A 223 -20.48 10.74 -21.50
N LEU A 224 -19.31 10.91 -20.87
CA LEU A 224 -19.10 11.74 -19.68
C LEU A 224 -19.48 13.19 -20.00
N GLY A 225 -19.43 13.57 -21.28
CA GLY A 225 -20.02 14.81 -21.78
C GLY A 225 -21.53 14.91 -21.54
N LEU A 226 -22.30 13.84 -21.76
CA LEU A 226 -23.75 13.83 -21.54
C LEU A 226 -24.09 13.83 -20.05
N PHE A 227 -23.34 13.09 -19.23
CA PHE A 227 -23.53 13.04 -17.78
C PHE A 227 -23.12 14.36 -17.11
N GLY A 228 -22.00 14.95 -17.54
CA GLY A 228 -21.57 16.29 -17.13
C GLY A 228 -22.56 17.38 -17.55
N PHE A 229 -23.16 17.27 -18.73
CA PHE A 229 -24.20 18.20 -19.19
C PHE A 229 -25.49 18.07 -18.37
N MET A 230 -25.90 16.84 -17.99
CA MET A 230 -27.06 16.63 -17.12
C MET A 230 -26.82 17.15 -15.69
N LEU A 231 -25.61 17.01 -15.15
CA LEU A 231 -25.21 17.60 -13.86
C LEU A 231 -25.21 19.14 -13.90
N LEU A 232 -24.75 19.74 -15.01
CA LEU A 232 -24.81 21.19 -15.20
C LEU A 232 -26.24 21.72 -15.30
N LEU A 233 -27.13 21.02 -16.03
CA LEU A 233 -28.54 21.41 -16.17
C LEU A 233 -29.31 21.28 -14.85
N SER A 234 -29.07 20.21 -14.10
CA SER A 234 -29.69 20.00 -12.78
C SER A 234 -29.19 21.01 -11.75
N GLY A 235 -27.89 21.33 -11.73
CA GLY A 235 -27.32 22.41 -10.91
C GLY A 235 -27.92 23.78 -11.24
N ALA A 236 -28.05 24.13 -12.53
CA ALA A 236 -28.65 25.40 -12.95
C ALA A 236 -30.14 25.51 -12.59
N ALA A 237 -30.89 24.40 -12.66
CA ALA A 237 -32.28 24.35 -12.24
C ALA A 237 -32.45 24.54 -10.72
N LEU A 238 -31.59 23.91 -9.91
CA LEU A 238 -31.57 24.08 -8.46
C LEU A 238 -31.26 25.52 -8.04
N VAL A 239 -30.29 26.17 -8.69
CA VAL A 239 -29.94 27.57 -8.40
C VAL A 239 -31.10 28.52 -8.77
N ARG A 240 -31.81 28.27 -9.88
CA ARG A 240 -33.00 29.06 -10.27
C ARG A 240 -34.17 28.87 -9.31
N LEU A 241 -34.41 27.64 -8.85
CA LEU A 241 -35.47 27.34 -7.88
C LEU A 241 -35.17 27.97 -6.52
N ASN A 242 -33.91 27.96 -6.08
CA ASN A 242 -33.50 28.61 -4.83
C ASN A 242 -33.65 30.14 -4.91
N LYS A 243 -33.24 30.78 -6.02
CA LYS A 243 -33.42 32.23 -6.21
C LYS A 243 -34.90 32.66 -6.25
N ARG A 244 -35.81 31.82 -6.74
CA ARG A 244 -37.26 32.09 -6.73
C ARG A 244 -37.89 31.94 -5.35
N ARG A 245 -37.38 31.05 -4.50
CA ARG A 245 -37.82 30.89 -3.10
C ARG A 245 -37.34 32.01 -2.18
N VAL A 246 -36.16 32.58 -2.44
CA VAL A 246 -35.60 33.68 -1.63
C VAL A 246 -36.25 35.04 -1.93
N ASN A 247 -36.85 35.19 -3.12
CA ASN A 247 -37.48 36.44 -3.58
C ASN A 247 -39.02 36.44 -3.53
N ALA A 248 -39.63 35.42 -2.92
CA ALA A 248 -41.07 35.29 -2.67
C ALA A 248 -41.32 35.37 -1.17
#